data_AF-A0A1J5PP36-F1
#
_entry.id   AF-A0A1J5PP36-F1
#
_cell.length_a   1.000
_cell.length_b   1.000
_cell.length_c   1.000
_cell.angle_alpha   90.00
_cell.angle_beta   90.00
_cell.angle_gamma   90.00
#
_symmetry.space_group_name_H-M   'P 1'
#
loop_
_entity.id
_entity.type
_entity.pdbx_description
1 polymer ?
#
loop_
_entity_poly.entity_id
_entity_poly.type
_entity_poly.pdbx_seq_one_letter_code
_entity_poly.pdbx_strand_id
1 'polypeptide(L)'
;MRDTFRFHDQLYRFGGEEFVVLMHCAHGDQAAVALQRLRSNTERHVFPQVGQITVSIGFTEVRQGDSPSGAFERADKAVYYAKEHGRNQVCSFEELVAQCKLSTAPANVGEVELF
;
A
#
# COMPACT_ATOMS: atom_id res chain seq x y z
N MET A 1 -1.39 -14.53 -1.02
CA MET A 1 -1.18 -13.24 -1.72
C MET A 1 -1.59 -13.31 -3.19
N ARG A 2 -1.02 -14.20 -4.02
CA ARG A 2 -1.35 -14.27 -5.46
C ARG A 2 -2.83 -14.52 -5.76
N ASP A 3 -3.53 -15.33 -4.96
CA ASP A 3 -4.96 -15.64 -5.16
C ASP A 3 -5.90 -14.44 -4.99
N THR A 4 -5.38 -13.32 -4.46
CA THR A 4 -6.17 -12.10 -4.24
C THR A 4 -6.10 -11.12 -5.40
N PHE A 5 -5.11 -11.27 -6.29
CA PHE A 5 -4.83 -10.33 -7.38
C PHE A 5 -5.17 -10.94 -8.74
N ARG A 6 -5.55 -10.10 -9.70
CA ARG A 6 -5.83 -10.54 -11.07
C ARG A 6 -4.53 -10.91 -11.77
N PHE A 7 -4.63 -11.68 -12.85
CA PHE A 7 -3.46 -12.09 -13.64
C PHE A 7 -2.60 -10.92 -14.15
N HIS A 8 -3.22 -9.76 -14.39
CA HIS A 8 -2.54 -8.55 -14.87
C HIS A 8 -1.97 -7.66 -13.75
N ASP A 9 -2.30 -7.94 -12.48
CA ASP A 9 -1.75 -7.20 -11.36
C ASP A 9 -0.34 -7.70 -11.07
N GLN A 10 0.62 -6.77 -10.97
CA GLN A 10 2.01 -7.09 -10.76
C GLN A 10 2.36 -6.98 -9.28
N LEU A 11 2.84 -8.07 -8.70
CA LEU A 11 3.30 -8.14 -7.32
C LEU A 11 4.83 -8.21 -7.28
N TYR A 12 5.44 -7.24 -6.64
CA TYR A 12 6.88 -7.13 -6.44
C TYR A 12 7.22 -7.26 -4.96
N ARG A 13 8.35 -7.92 -4.66
CA ARG A 13 8.97 -7.88 -3.34
C ARG A 13 10.08 -6.84 -3.41
N PHE A 14 9.92 -5.74 -2.68
CA PHE A 14 10.84 -4.61 -2.71
C PHE A 14 11.96 -4.75 -1.67
N GLY A 15 11.65 -5.36 -0.52
CA GLY A 15 12.59 -5.59 0.57
C GLY A 15 12.33 -6.88 1.35
N GLY A 16 12.91 -6.97 2.55
CA GLY A 16 12.74 -8.13 3.43
C GLY A 16 11.27 -8.45 3.72
N GLU A 17 10.52 -7.45 4.16
CA GLU A 17 9.10 -7.55 4.53
C GLU A 17 8.17 -6.65 3.69
N GLU A 18 8.70 -6.01 2.66
CA GLU A 18 7.98 -5.00 1.87
C GLU A 18 7.55 -5.54 0.51
N PHE A 19 6.28 -5.33 0.19
CA PHE A 19 5.65 -5.77 -1.04
C PHE A 19 4.96 -4.60 -1.72
N VAL A 20 5.09 -4.52 -3.04
CA VAL A 20 4.47 -3.49 -3.89
C VAL A 20 3.54 -4.18 -4.87
N VAL A 21 2.35 -3.63 -5.00
CA VAL A 21 1.36 -4.11 -5.97
C VAL A 21 1.02 -2.99 -6.92
N LEU A 22 1.25 -3.23 -8.21
CA LEU A 22 0.73 -2.38 -9.27
C LEU A 22 -0.52 -3.05 -9.83
N MET A 23 -1.67 -2.37 -9.69
CA MET A 23 -2.97 -2.90 -10.08
C MET A 23 -3.73 -1.92 -10.96
N HIS A 24 -4.47 -2.46 -11.93
CA HIS A 24 -5.36 -1.66 -12.77
C HIS A 24 -6.75 -1.69 -12.17
N CYS A 25 -7.19 -0.54 -11.64
CA CYS A 25 -8.51 -0.36 -11.06
C CYS A 25 -9.21 0.82 -11.73
N ALA A 26 -10.53 0.73 -11.89
CA ALA A 26 -11.29 1.84 -12.47
C ALA A 26 -11.35 3.05 -11.52
N HIS A 27 -11.42 2.78 -10.21
CA HIS A 27 -11.53 3.78 -9.14
C HIS A 27 -10.79 3.32 -7.88
N GLY A 28 -10.42 4.27 -7.01
CA GLY A 28 -9.76 4.01 -5.72
C GLY A 28 -10.53 3.04 -4.83
N ASP A 29 -11.87 3.10 -4.83
CA ASP A 29 -12.72 2.21 -4.04
C ASP A 29 -12.53 0.73 -4.41
N GLN A 30 -12.33 0.43 -5.70
CA GLN A 30 -12.09 -0.95 -6.14
C GLN A 30 -10.72 -1.46 -5.66
N ALA A 31 -9.71 -0.59 -5.67
CA ALA A 31 -8.40 -0.91 -5.10
C ALA A 31 -8.54 -1.16 -3.59
N ALA A 32 -9.25 -0.28 -2.87
CA ALA A 32 -9.50 -0.42 -1.44
C ALA A 32 -10.15 -1.77 -1.10
N VAL A 33 -11.17 -2.19 -1.84
CA VAL A 33 -11.85 -3.49 -1.64
C VAL A 33 -10.89 -4.67 -1.85
N ALA A 34 -10.09 -4.65 -2.92
CA ALA A 34 -9.13 -5.71 -3.20
C ALA A 34 -8.03 -5.80 -2.13
N LEU A 35 -7.52 -4.66 -1.68
CA LEU A 35 -6.48 -4.57 -0.65
C LEU A 35 -7.04 -4.93 0.74
N GLN A 36 -8.28 -4.56 1.05
CA GLN A 36 -8.94 -4.97 2.29
C GLN A 36 -9.12 -6.50 2.33
N ARG A 37 -9.49 -7.11 1.21
CA ARG A 37 -9.53 -8.57 1.08
C ARG A 37 -8.16 -9.20 1.33
N LEU A 38 -7.09 -8.63 0.78
CA LEU A 38 -5.73 -9.09 1.05
C LEU A 38 -5.39 -9.02 2.55
N ARG A 39 -5.65 -7.87 3.18
CA ARG A 39 -5.38 -7.65 4.60
C ARG A 39 -6.14 -8.66 5.47
N SER A 40 -7.45 -8.82 5.24
CA SER A 40 -8.28 -9.74 6.01
C SER A 40 -7.98 -11.21 5.74
N ASN A 41 -7.48 -11.58 4.55
CA ASN A 41 -7.03 -12.95 4.28
C ASN A 41 -5.69 -13.23 4.96
N THR A 42 -4.78 -12.26 4.97
CA THR A 42 -3.48 -12.37 5.65
C THR A 42 -3.68 -12.53 7.16
N GLU A 43 -4.50 -11.68 7.77
CA GLU A 43 -4.81 -11.74 9.21
C GLU A 43 -5.43 -13.08 9.63
N ARG A 44 -6.29 -13.67 8.79
CA ARG A 44 -6.95 -14.95 9.08
C ARG A 44 -6.07 -16.17 8.79
N HIS A 45 -4.99 -16.00 8.04
CA HIS A 45 -4.12 -17.10 7.68
C HIS A 45 -3.12 -17.40 8.80
N VAL A 46 -3.05 -18.67 9.21
CA VAL A 46 -2.05 -19.13 10.17
C VAL A 46 -0.86 -19.69 9.38
N PHE A 47 0.25 -18.96 9.40
CA PHE A 47 1.48 -19.38 8.74
C PHE A 47 2.19 -20.44 9.58
N PRO A 48 2.63 -21.57 9.00
CA PRO A 48 3.21 -22.68 9.76
C PRO A 48 4.42 -22.35 10.66
N GLN A 49 5.21 -21.33 10.29
CA GLN A 49 6.47 -20.99 10.98
C GLN A 49 6.37 -19.76 11.87
N VAL A 50 5.49 -18.81 11.55
CA VAL A 50 5.41 -17.50 12.20
C VAL A 50 4.06 -17.24 12.86
N GLY A 51 3.12 -18.18 12.78
CA GLY A 51 1.79 -18.04 13.34
C GLY A 51 0.93 -17.05 12.55
N GLN A 52 0.14 -16.24 13.25
CA GLN A 52 -0.68 -15.21 12.62
C GLN A 52 0.14 -13.93 12.44
N ILE A 53 0.12 -13.39 11.22
CA ILE A 53 0.70 -12.09 10.91
C ILE A 53 -0.37 -11.17 10.34
N THR A 54 -0.08 -9.87 10.35
CA THR A 54 -0.95 -8.85 9.77
C THR A 54 -0.17 -8.01 8.78
N VAL A 55 -0.87 -7.25 7.94
CA VAL A 55 -0.26 -6.35 6.97
C VAL A 55 -0.92 -4.99 7.05
N SER A 56 -0.11 -3.93 7.02
CA SER A 56 -0.56 -2.56 6.87
C SER A 56 -0.31 -2.12 5.44
N ILE A 57 -1.33 -1.61 4.76
CA ILE A 57 -1.30 -1.32 3.34
C ILE A 57 -1.61 0.15 3.11
N GLY A 58 -0.73 0.84 2.40
CA GLY A 58 -0.96 2.18 1.87
C GLY A 58 -1.02 2.13 0.36
N PHE A 59 -1.94 2.88 -0.23
CA PHE A 59 -2.05 2.97 -1.69
C PHE A 59 -2.40 4.37 -2.15
N THR A 60 -2.13 4.65 -3.42
CA THR A 60 -2.44 5.92 -4.09
C THR A 60 -2.82 5.62 -5.53
N GLU A 61 -3.54 6.55 -6.16
CA GLU A 61 -3.70 6.53 -7.61
C GLU A 61 -2.42 7.00 -8.30
N VAL A 62 -2.04 6.33 -9.40
CA VAL A 62 -1.00 6.81 -10.32
C VAL A 62 -1.65 7.78 -11.30
N ARG A 63 -1.27 9.05 -11.21
CA ARG A 63 -1.85 10.16 -11.98
C ARG A 63 -1.04 10.43 -13.23
N GLN A 64 -1.68 11.05 -14.22
CA GLN A 64 -0.98 11.50 -15.41
C GLN A 64 0.10 12.53 -15.03
N GLY A 65 1.34 12.28 -15.46
CA GLY A 65 2.48 13.14 -15.14
C GLY A 65 3.22 12.79 -13.86
N ASP A 66 2.79 11.75 -13.12
CA ASP A 66 3.57 11.25 -11.99
C ASP A 66 4.90 10.66 -12.45
N SER A 67 5.95 10.92 -11.66
CA SER A 67 7.11 10.03 -11.64
C SER A 67 6.76 8.76 -10.85
N PRO A 68 7.34 7.60 -11.19
CA PRO A 68 7.19 6.40 -10.39
C PRO A 68 7.55 6.60 -8.91
N SER A 69 8.59 7.39 -8.63
CA SER A 69 9.02 7.74 -7.28
C SER A 69 7.97 8.56 -6.52
N GLY A 70 7.30 9.50 -7.17
CA GLY A 70 6.29 10.35 -6.53
C GLY A 70 5.03 9.57 -6.16
N ALA A 71 4.59 8.64 -7.02
CA ALA A 71 3.49 7.73 -6.69
C ALA A 71 3.87 6.78 -5.55
N PHE A 72 5.11 6.26 -5.57
CA PHE A 72 5.61 5.41 -4.50
C PHE A 72 5.66 6.14 -3.15
N GLU A 73 6.19 7.37 -3.11
CA GLU A 73 6.27 8.17 -1.88
C GLU A 73 4.89 8.42 -1.25
N ARG A 74 3.85 8.66 -2.06
CA ARG A 74 2.48 8.82 -1.56
C ARG A 74 1.93 7.54 -0.96
N ALA A 75 2.14 6.39 -1.61
CA ALA A 75 1.75 5.09 -1.08
C ALA A 75 2.47 4.79 0.24
N ASP A 76 3.78 5.08 0.31
CA ASP A 76 4.59 4.88 1.50
C ASP A 76 4.12 5.76 2.67
N LYS A 77 3.83 7.04 2.43
CA LYS A 77 3.22 7.93 3.45
C LYS A 77 1.91 7.34 4.01
N ALA A 78 1.10 6.71 3.17
CA ALA A 78 -0.12 6.05 3.63
C ALA A 78 0.17 4.76 4.43
N VAL A 79 1.20 3.97 4.06
CA VAL A 79 1.67 2.83 4.87
C VAL A 79 2.18 3.30 6.22
N TYR A 80 2.97 4.36 6.24
CA TYR A 80 3.52 4.94 7.46
C TYR A 80 2.40 5.42 8.39
N TYR A 81 1.42 6.15 7.85
CA TYR A 81 0.21 6.51 8.60
C TYR A 81 -0.48 5.27 9.19
N ALA A 82 -0.62 4.21 8.40
CA ALA A 82 -1.22 2.96 8.88
C ALA A 82 -0.46 2.31 10.04
N LYS A 83 0.86 2.34 10.00
CA LYS A 83 1.72 1.79 11.06
C LYS A 83 1.59 2.58 12.37
N GLU A 84 1.49 3.90 12.29
CA GLU A 84 1.34 4.79 13.46
C GLU A 84 -0.07 4.78 14.05
N HIS A 85 -1.09 4.37 13.29
CA HIS A 85 -2.51 4.43 13.69
C HIS A 85 -3.13 3.07 14.04
N GLY A 86 -2.31 2.12 14.49
CA GLY A 86 -2.79 0.82 15.00
C GLY A 86 -2.45 -0.38 14.13
N ARG A 87 -1.74 -0.18 13.01
CA ARG A 87 -1.32 -1.23 12.06
C ARG A 87 -2.54 -1.99 11.50
N ASN A 88 -2.27 -3.01 10.69
CA ASN A 88 -3.28 -3.96 10.21
C ASN A 88 -4.50 -3.25 9.60
N GLN A 89 -4.26 -2.24 8.77
CA GLN A 89 -5.27 -1.41 8.14
C GLN A 89 -4.88 -1.06 6.71
N VAL A 90 -5.87 -0.66 5.91
CA VAL A 90 -5.69 -0.16 4.55
C VAL A 90 -5.94 1.34 4.56
N CYS A 91 -5.04 2.12 3.97
CA CYS A 91 -5.17 3.57 3.89
C CYS A 91 -4.94 4.07 2.46
N SER A 92 -5.86 4.88 1.95
CA SER A 92 -5.65 5.66 0.72
C SER A 92 -4.95 6.97 1.05
N PHE A 93 -3.91 7.32 0.30
CA PHE A 93 -3.28 8.62 0.41
C PHE A 93 -4.28 9.76 0.11
N GLU A 94 -5.09 9.62 -0.95
CA GLU A 94 -6.11 10.58 -1.33
C GLU A 94 -7.14 10.82 -0.23
N GLU A 95 -7.65 9.74 0.40
CA GLU A 95 -8.60 9.86 1.50
C GLU A 95 -7.98 10.51 2.74
N LEU A 96 -6.73 10.17 3.06
CA LEU A 96 -6.01 10.77 4.19
C LEU A 96 -5.78 12.27 3.98
N VAL A 97 -5.46 12.69 2.75
CA VAL A 97 -5.36 14.11 2.39
C VAL A 97 -6.72 14.79 2.48
N ALA A 98 -7.79 14.18 1.95
CA ALA A 98 -9.14 14.72 2.01
C ALA A 98 -9.65 14.89 3.46
N GLN A 99 -9.16 14.06 4.39
CA GLN A 99 -9.44 14.13 5.82
C GLN A 99 -8.48 15.04 6.60
N CYS A 100 -7.59 15.77 5.92
CA CYS A 100 -6.55 16.61 6.53
C CYS A 100 -5.58 15.85 7.47
N LYS A 101 -5.42 14.54 7.27
CA LYS A 101 -4.51 13.67 8.06
C LYS A 101 -3.09 13.62 7.49
N LEU A 102 -2.94 13.85 6.18
CA LEU A 102 -1.66 13.96 5.49
C LEU A 102 -1.64 15.23 4.63
N SER A 103 -0.45 15.78 4.42
CA SER A 103 -0.21 16.89 3.50
C SER A 103 0.31 16.37 2.16
N THR A 104 -0.05 17.04 1.07
CA THR A 104 0.48 16.80 -0.28
C THR A 104 1.86 17.41 -0.49
N ALA A 105 2.41 18.14 0.49
CA ALA A 105 3.75 18.71 0.37
C ALA A 105 4.80 17.60 0.26
N PRO A 106 5.80 17.74 -0.64
CA PRO A 106 6.92 16.82 -0.69
C PRO A 106 7.64 16.90 0.66
N ALA A 107 7.78 15.75 1.33
CA ALA A 107 8.68 15.68 2.46
C ALA A 107 10.09 15.68 1.87
N ASN A 108 11.01 16.43 2.46
CA ASN A 108 12.38 16.55 1.98
C ASN A 108 12.97 15.16 1.66
N VAL A 109 13.56 15.09 0.46
CA VAL A 109 14.17 13.93 -0.17
C VAL A 109 15.03 13.15 0.82
N GLY A 110 14.51 12.00 1.27
CA GLY A 110 15.34 10.90 1.72
C GLY A 110 15.58 10.01 0.51
N GLU A 111 16.84 9.85 0.12
CA GLU A 111 17.26 8.97 -0.97
C GLU A 111 16.63 7.58 -0.79
N VAL A 112 15.72 7.22 -1.70
CA VAL A 112 15.43 5.80 -1.93
C VAL A 112 16.65 5.27 -2.68
N GLU A 113 17.66 4.81 -1.95
CA GLU A 113 18.74 4.00 -2.52
C GLU A 113 18.12 2.70 -3.03
N LEU A 114 17.82 2.69 -4.33
CA LEU A 114 17.66 1.47 -5.10
C LEU A 114 19.07 0.87 -5.25
N PHE A 115 19.41 -0.08 -4.38
CA PHE A 115 20.57 -0.95 -4.59
C PHE A 115 20.31 -1.91 -5.76
#